data_AF-A0A6B2TKW1-F1
#
_entry.id   AF-A0A6B2TKW1-F1
#
_cell.length_a   1.000
_cell.length_b   1.000
_cell.length_c   1.000
_cell.angle_alpha   90.00
_cell.angle_beta   90.00
_cell.angle_gamma   90.00
#
_symmetry.space_group_name_H-M   'P 1'
#
loop_
_entity.id
_entity.type
_entity.pdbx_description
1 polymer ?
#
loop_
_entity_poly.entity_id
_entity_poly.type
_entity_poly.pdbx_seq_one_letter_code
_entity_poly.pdbx_strand_id
1 'polypeptide(L)'
;AAQDLVTRLLDGVDDALLLALPGLAEVTIETSDGTTRTLRRRTEAPYTVIEDSRDGTTRWRTVSRQGPIEADLLKDRPVEERLRPHWSVTWAVPTDADGAPERPVTSPVLHAPTPSDEPLGVPALLIASFPLDTARRHAAPGPLTDFLVERAADAYVELLADWRPVTEGIISLVPGPLGKSELDGALRQGILDRLPRTAFLPPALPRAEGDEDELPEALRPRDAEVVEGAGAETVRVLAEVLPCLLPAGLERRAELRTLGVARIALTEAVDRLAGLEREPG
;
A
#
# COMPACT_ATOMS: atom_id res chain seq x y z
N ALA A 1 8.22 28.80 25.15
CA ALA A 1 6.85 28.30 24.89
C ALA A 1 6.41 28.50 23.44
N ALA A 2 6.18 29.74 22.96
CA ALA A 2 5.78 29.98 21.57
C ALA A 2 6.90 29.62 20.56
N GLN A 3 8.15 30.01 20.84
CA GLN A 3 9.30 29.65 20.02
C GLN A 3 9.49 28.12 19.95
N ASP A 4 9.46 27.43 21.10
CA ASP A 4 9.57 25.96 21.15
C ASP A 4 8.44 25.25 20.39
N LEU A 5 7.23 25.82 20.38
CA LEU A 5 6.12 25.29 19.58
C LEU A 5 6.39 25.45 18.08
N VAL A 6 6.86 26.63 17.65
CA VAL A 6 7.21 26.89 16.25
C VAL A 6 8.32 25.96 15.79
N THR A 7 9.40 25.80 16.57
CA THR A 7 10.48 24.87 16.25
C THR A 7 9.95 23.44 16.06
N ARG A 8 9.11 22.94 16.98
CA ARG A 8 8.52 21.60 16.84
C ARG A 8 7.63 21.45 15.61
N LEU A 9 6.87 22.48 15.23
CA LEU A 9 6.02 22.44 14.04
C LEU A 9 6.85 22.44 12.75
N LEU A 10 7.94 23.20 12.72
CA LEU A 10 8.88 23.22 11.59
C LEU A 10 9.66 21.90 11.49
N ASP A 11 10.06 21.32 12.62
CA ASP A 11 10.75 20.03 12.67
C ASP A 11 9.85 18.87 12.20
N GLY A 12 8.54 18.98 12.46
CA GLY A 12 7.51 18.01 12.10
C GLY A 12 7.07 18.06 10.63
N VAL A 13 7.61 18.97 9.81
CA VAL A 13 7.38 18.94 8.36
C VAL A 13 8.07 17.70 7.78
N ASP A 14 7.31 16.86 7.10
CA ASP A 14 7.77 15.62 6.46
C ASP A 14 7.26 15.50 5.01
N ASP A 15 7.62 14.39 4.37
CA ASP A 15 7.24 14.05 2.99
C ASP A 15 5.73 14.11 2.73
N ALA A 16 4.90 13.87 3.76
CA ALA A 16 3.44 13.84 3.61
C ALA A 16 2.90 15.19 3.12
N LEU A 17 3.55 16.31 3.46
CA LEU A 17 3.15 17.64 2.99
C LEU A 17 3.23 17.75 1.45
N LEU A 18 4.36 17.32 0.87
CA LEU A 18 4.58 17.38 -0.58
C LEU A 18 3.75 16.31 -1.33
N LEU A 19 3.43 15.19 -0.68
CA LEU A 19 2.52 14.19 -1.21
C LEU A 19 1.05 14.66 -1.18
N ALA A 20 0.66 15.40 -0.15
CA ALA A 20 -0.70 15.92 0.02
C ALA A 20 -1.02 17.11 -0.89
N LEU A 21 0.01 17.83 -1.34
CA LEU A 21 -0.11 19.01 -2.20
C LEU A 21 0.66 18.81 -3.52
N PRO A 22 0.08 18.11 -4.52
CA PRO A 22 0.78 17.83 -5.78
C PRO A 22 1.21 19.08 -6.57
N GLY A 23 0.61 20.24 -6.29
CA GLY A 23 1.00 21.52 -6.87
C GLY A 23 2.18 22.21 -6.17
N LEU A 24 2.62 21.71 -5.01
CA LEU A 24 3.75 22.23 -4.26
C LEU A 24 5.01 21.45 -4.65
N ALA A 25 5.94 22.13 -5.32
CA ALA A 25 7.18 21.51 -5.81
C ALA A 25 8.33 21.58 -4.80
N GLU A 26 8.36 22.60 -3.95
CA GLU A 26 9.47 22.86 -3.05
C GLU A 26 9.00 23.60 -1.80
N VAL A 27 9.58 23.25 -0.66
CA VAL A 27 9.40 23.95 0.62
C VAL A 27 10.78 24.23 1.17
N THR A 28 11.05 25.51 1.44
CA THR A 28 12.28 25.95 2.13
C THR A 28 11.89 26.44 3.52
N ILE A 29 12.53 25.89 4.55
CA ILE A 29 12.38 26.25 5.95
C ILE A 29 13.66 26.94 6.39
N GLU A 30 13.55 28.23 6.73
CA GLU A 30 14.63 29.04 7.28
C GLU A 30 14.35 29.29 8.76
N THR A 31 15.25 28.86 9.64
CA THR A 31 15.15 29.08 11.08
C THR A 31 16.04 30.24 11.53
N SER A 32 15.70 30.83 12.68
CA SER A 32 16.38 32.03 13.21
C SER A 32 17.85 31.81 13.59
N ASP A 33 18.29 30.56 13.69
CA ASP A 33 19.68 30.15 13.92
C ASP A 33 20.50 30.08 12.61
N GLY A 34 19.89 30.37 11.46
CA GLY A 34 20.53 30.34 10.14
C GLY A 34 20.50 28.97 9.46
N THR A 35 19.88 27.96 10.07
CA THR A 35 19.69 26.65 9.42
C THR A 35 18.66 26.77 8.29
N THR A 36 18.98 26.19 7.13
CA THR A 36 18.07 26.11 5.98
C THR A 36 17.82 24.65 5.64
N ARG A 37 16.56 24.23 5.64
CA ARG A 37 16.13 22.89 5.20
C ARG A 37 15.25 23.03 3.96
N THR A 38 15.56 22.27 2.91
CA THR A 38 14.77 22.26 1.68
C THR A 38 14.20 20.87 1.43
N LEU A 39 12.90 20.80 1.20
CA LEU A 39 12.22 19.60 0.70
C LEU A 39 11.77 19.88 -0.73
N ARG A 40 12.13 19.00 -1.66
CA ARG A 40 11.80 19.15 -3.09
C ARG A 40 11.15 17.89 -3.62
N ARG A 41 10.03 18.07 -4.32
CA ARG A 41 9.31 17.00 -5.02
C ARG A 41 9.67 16.99 -6.50
N ARG A 42 9.91 15.81 -7.03
CA ARG A 42 9.96 15.54 -8.47
C ARG A 42 9.18 14.27 -8.82
N THR A 43 8.77 14.16 -10.08
CA THR A 43 8.11 12.97 -10.59
C THR A 43 9.08 12.24 -11.51
N GLU A 44 9.40 10.99 -11.16
CA GLU A 44 10.24 10.08 -11.92
C GLU A 44 9.48 8.76 -12.05
N ALA A 45 8.59 8.67 -13.03
CA ALA A 45 7.68 7.53 -13.17
C ALA A 45 8.44 6.19 -13.09
N PRO A 46 7.99 5.24 -12.26
CA PRO A 46 6.69 5.19 -11.56
C PRO A 46 6.65 5.90 -10.18
N TYR A 47 7.69 6.62 -9.78
CA TYR A 47 7.86 7.20 -8.45
C TYR A 47 7.55 8.69 -8.38
N THR A 48 7.08 9.11 -7.20
CA THR A 48 7.24 10.48 -6.71
C THR A 48 8.48 10.49 -5.81
N VAL A 49 9.48 11.32 -6.14
CA VAL A 49 10.72 11.40 -5.39
C VAL A 49 10.73 12.67 -4.57
N ILE A 50 11.04 12.55 -3.28
CA ILE A 50 11.19 13.68 -2.36
C ILE A 50 12.64 13.73 -1.90
N GLU A 51 13.28 14.86 -2.11
CA GLU A 51 14.62 15.16 -1.63
C GLU A 51 14.52 16.12 -0.46
N ASP A 52 14.92 15.67 0.72
CA ASP A 52 15.07 16.47 1.91
C ASP A 52 16.56 16.67 2.20
N SER A 53 16.99 17.92 2.27
CA SER A 53 18.37 18.27 2.62
C SER A 53 18.79 17.77 4.01
N ARG A 54 17.83 17.40 4.87
CA ARG A 54 18.08 16.81 6.20
C ARG A 54 18.06 15.28 6.18
N ASP A 55 16.99 14.68 5.64
CA ASP A 55 16.69 13.26 5.82
C ASP A 55 17.06 12.39 4.58
N GLY A 56 17.50 13.02 3.49
CA GLY A 56 17.95 12.33 2.27
C GLY A 56 16.86 12.25 1.20
N THR A 57 16.91 11.21 0.36
CA THR A 57 15.97 11.04 -0.76
C THR A 57 15.07 9.85 -0.54
N THR A 58 13.77 10.07 -0.58
CA THR A 58 12.74 9.03 -0.50
C THR A 58 12.05 8.85 -1.85
N ARG A 59 11.97 7.62 -2.33
CA ARG A 59 11.15 7.26 -3.50
C ARG A 59 9.82 6.73 -3.02
N TRP A 60 8.73 7.35 -3.47
CA TRP A 60 7.37 6.96 -3.12
C TRP A 60 6.66 6.38 -4.34
N ARG A 61 6.09 5.18 -4.18
CA ARG A 61 5.08 4.68 -5.11
C ARG A 61 3.72 5.15 -4.64
N THR A 62 2.95 5.76 -5.53
CA THR A 62 1.70 6.43 -5.19
C THR A 62 0.57 6.03 -6.11
N VAL A 63 -0.62 5.81 -5.57
CA VAL A 63 -1.88 5.77 -6.33
C VAL A 63 -2.78 6.87 -5.80
N SER A 64 -3.26 7.71 -6.71
CA SER A 64 -4.23 8.78 -6.41
C SER A 64 -5.52 8.58 -7.19
N ARG A 65 -6.64 8.79 -6.52
CA ARG A 65 -7.98 8.81 -7.11
C ARG A 65 -8.76 9.99 -6.58
N GLN A 66 -9.62 10.54 -7.43
CA GLN A 66 -10.47 11.67 -7.09
C GLN A 66 -11.74 11.62 -7.92
N GLY A 67 -12.78 12.30 -7.46
CA GLY A 67 -14.03 12.38 -8.18
C GLY A 67 -15.06 13.27 -7.50
N PRO A 68 -16.24 13.43 -8.11
CA PRO A 68 -17.35 14.14 -7.49
C PRO A 68 -17.93 13.34 -6.31
N ILE A 69 -18.51 14.05 -5.35
CA ILE A 69 -19.30 13.47 -4.25
C ILE A 69 -20.79 13.70 -4.57
N GLU A 70 -21.57 12.63 -4.53
CA GLU A 70 -23.03 12.71 -4.70
C GLU A 70 -23.67 13.52 -3.56
N ALA A 71 -24.64 14.38 -3.92
CA ALA A 71 -25.25 15.33 -2.98
C ALA A 71 -25.90 14.65 -1.76
N ASP A 72 -26.42 13.43 -1.93
CA ASP A 72 -27.04 12.65 -0.85
C ASP A 72 -26.05 12.25 0.24
N LEU A 73 -24.77 12.06 -0.09
CA LEU A 73 -23.71 11.76 0.88
C LEU A 73 -23.34 12.99 1.72
N LEU A 74 -23.69 14.19 1.24
CA LEU A 74 -23.36 15.47 1.86
C LEU A 74 -24.51 16.08 2.66
N LYS A 75 -25.70 15.47 2.65
CA LYS A 75 -26.95 16.05 3.21
C LYS A 75 -26.83 16.49 4.67
N ASP A 76 -26.11 15.71 5.48
CA ASP A 76 -25.93 15.93 6.93
C ASP A 76 -24.59 16.62 7.25
N ARG A 77 -23.84 17.10 6.24
CA ARG A 77 -22.52 17.73 6.40
C ARG A 77 -22.60 19.25 6.56
N PRO A 78 -21.63 19.87 7.26
CA PRO A 78 -21.51 21.32 7.35
C PRO A 78 -21.47 22.00 5.97
N VAL A 79 -21.90 23.26 5.91
CA VAL A 79 -21.99 24.03 4.64
C VAL A 79 -20.65 24.08 3.92
N GLU A 80 -19.56 24.25 4.65
CA GLU A 80 -18.19 24.34 4.11
C GLU A 80 -17.80 23.09 3.32
N GLU A 81 -18.23 21.91 3.77
CA GLU A 81 -17.96 20.64 3.08
C GLU A 81 -18.88 20.45 1.88
N ARG A 82 -20.15 20.86 2.00
CA ARG A 82 -21.11 20.82 0.87
C ARG A 82 -20.69 21.72 -0.30
N LEU A 83 -19.94 22.79 -0.02
CA LEU A 83 -19.36 23.68 -1.04
C LEU A 83 -18.14 23.07 -1.75
N ARG A 84 -17.66 21.90 -1.32
CA ARG A 84 -16.53 21.17 -1.92
C ARG A 84 -16.93 19.73 -2.25
N PRO A 85 -17.81 19.51 -3.24
CA PRO A 85 -18.36 18.18 -3.55
C PRO A 85 -17.38 17.34 -4.38
N HIS A 86 -16.13 17.28 -3.95
CA HIS A 86 -15.11 16.43 -4.56
C HIS A 86 -14.39 15.65 -3.47
N TRP A 87 -14.01 14.42 -3.78
CA TRP A 87 -13.19 13.59 -2.92
C TRP A 87 -11.83 13.34 -3.56
N SER A 88 -10.85 13.03 -2.71
CA SER A 88 -9.55 12.56 -3.13
C SER A 88 -9.04 11.52 -2.14
N VAL A 89 -8.35 10.50 -2.65
CA VAL A 89 -7.60 9.51 -1.89
C VAL A 89 -6.25 9.31 -2.56
N THR A 90 -5.19 9.34 -1.76
CA THR A 90 -3.83 9.00 -2.16
C THR A 90 -3.25 8.00 -1.17
N TRP A 91 -2.81 6.86 -1.69
CA TRP A 91 -1.93 5.95 -0.97
C TRP A 91 -0.50 6.18 -1.41
N ALA A 92 0.43 6.16 -0.46
CA ALA A 92 1.85 6.27 -0.72
C ALA A 92 2.65 5.28 0.11
N VAL A 93 3.58 4.58 -0.53
CA VAL A 93 4.50 3.62 0.11
C VAL A 93 5.93 3.97 -0.33
N PRO A 94 6.86 4.17 0.61
CA PRO A 94 8.26 4.40 0.27
C PRO A 94 8.88 3.10 -0.27
N THR A 95 9.91 3.22 -1.08
CA THR A 95 10.62 2.07 -1.66
C THR A 95 12.11 2.22 -1.52
N ASP A 96 12.79 1.09 -1.35
CA ASP A 96 14.24 1.03 -1.39
C ASP A 96 14.81 1.26 -2.82
N ALA A 97 16.12 1.07 -2.97
CA ALA A 97 16.80 1.25 -4.25
C ALA A 97 16.33 0.24 -5.33
N ASP A 98 15.88 -0.95 -4.91
CA ASP A 98 15.46 -2.07 -5.76
C ASP A 98 13.95 -2.06 -6.04
N GLY A 99 13.21 -1.12 -5.43
CA GLY A 99 11.77 -0.95 -5.59
C GLY A 99 10.93 -1.84 -4.66
N ALA A 100 11.54 -2.48 -3.67
CA ALA A 100 10.79 -3.18 -2.63
C ALA A 100 10.15 -2.17 -1.66
N PRO A 101 8.94 -2.45 -1.14
CA PRO A 101 8.27 -1.54 -0.22
C PRO A 101 8.98 -1.45 1.12
N GLU A 102 9.08 -0.23 1.63
CA GLU A 102 9.53 0.10 2.97
C GLU A 102 8.38 0.62 3.83
N ARG A 103 8.62 0.73 5.14
CA ARG A 103 7.64 1.30 6.06
C ARG A 103 7.68 2.83 6.01
N PRO A 104 6.54 3.53 5.84
CA PRO A 104 6.50 4.98 5.98
C PRO A 104 7.06 5.45 7.33
N VAL A 105 7.95 6.43 7.29
CA VAL A 105 8.47 7.12 8.50
C VAL A 105 7.53 8.20 9.01
N THR A 106 6.56 8.60 8.18
CA THR A 106 5.48 9.54 8.52
C THR A 106 4.60 9.01 9.66
N SER A 107 3.92 9.92 10.36
CA SER A 107 2.98 9.53 11.42
C SER A 107 1.91 8.55 10.89
N PRO A 108 1.70 7.38 11.52
CA PRO A 108 0.80 6.33 11.05
C PRO A 108 -0.65 6.64 11.45
N VAL A 109 -1.15 7.75 10.92
CA VAL A 109 -2.50 8.28 11.12
C VAL A 109 -3.11 8.60 9.77
N LEU A 110 -4.42 8.83 9.72
CA LEU A 110 -5.05 9.42 8.55
C LEU A 110 -4.58 10.87 8.37
N HIS A 111 -4.18 11.24 7.16
CA HIS A 111 -3.87 12.62 6.79
C HIS A 111 -5.04 13.23 6.00
N ALA A 112 -5.68 14.26 6.53
CA ALA A 112 -6.89 14.85 5.94
C ALA A 112 -6.87 16.39 5.86
N PRO A 113 -6.01 17.02 5.04
CA PRO A 113 -4.73 16.56 4.48
C PRO A 113 -3.55 16.70 5.46
N THR A 114 -3.78 17.31 6.62
CA THR A 114 -2.83 17.31 7.75
C THR A 114 -3.01 16.06 8.61
N PRO A 115 -2.00 15.64 9.39
CA PRO A 115 -2.13 14.52 10.31
C PRO A 115 -3.32 14.72 11.28
N SER A 116 -4.16 13.68 11.42
CA SER A 116 -5.22 13.61 12.42
C SER A 116 -4.79 12.75 13.63
N ASP A 117 -5.67 12.56 14.62
CA ASP A 117 -5.46 11.61 15.72
C ASP A 117 -6.02 10.22 15.40
N GLU A 118 -6.47 9.97 14.17
CA GLU A 118 -7.08 8.72 13.72
C GLU A 118 -5.98 7.70 13.36
N PRO A 119 -5.72 6.68 14.21
CA PRO A 119 -4.57 5.80 14.01
C PRO A 119 -4.82 4.84 12.85
N LEU A 120 -3.82 4.70 11.97
CA LEU A 120 -3.81 3.74 10.88
C LEU A 120 -2.74 2.67 11.12
N GLY A 121 -3.05 1.45 10.72
CA GLY A 121 -2.09 0.36 10.70
C GLY A 121 -2.04 -0.39 9.37
N VAL A 122 -2.78 0.06 8.36
CA VAL A 122 -2.48 -0.29 6.96
C VAL A 122 -1.03 0.16 6.68
N PRO A 123 -0.17 -0.67 6.07
CA PRO A 123 1.27 -0.40 5.93
C PRO A 123 1.58 0.60 4.80
N ALA A 124 0.87 1.72 4.76
CA ALA A 124 1.03 2.80 3.79
C ALA A 124 0.55 4.12 4.39
N LEU A 125 1.02 5.23 3.84
CA LEU A 125 0.51 6.56 4.14
C LEU A 125 -0.82 6.78 3.39
N LEU A 126 -1.88 7.15 4.11
CA LEU A 126 -3.16 7.55 3.55
C LEU A 126 -3.36 9.06 3.67
N ILE A 127 -3.47 9.73 2.53
CA ILE A 127 -3.92 11.12 2.45
C ILE A 127 -5.27 11.14 1.76
N ALA A 128 -6.32 11.54 2.47
CA ALA A 128 -7.67 11.47 1.94
C ALA A 128 -8.60 12.53 2.52
N SER A 129 -9.60 12.92 1.74
CA SER A 129 -10.58 13.95 2.08
C SER A 129 -11.69 13.42 3.02
N PHE A 130 -11.33 12.62 4.02
CA PHE A 130 -12.30 12.12 5.01
C PHE A 130 -12.92 13.29 5.77
N PRO A 131 -14.24 13.27 5.99
CA PRO A 131 -14.89 14.25 6.84
C PRO A 131 -14.35 14.10 8.26
N LEU A 132 -13.92 15.19 8.88
CA LEU A 132 -13.46 15.17 10.26
C LEU A 132 -14.57 15.61 11.22
N ASP A 133 -14.43 15.24 12.49
CA ASP A 133 -15.25 15.73 13.59
C ASP A 133 -14.97 17.22 13.88
N THR A 134 -15.72 17.80 14.82
CA THR A 134 -15.60 19.23 15.16
C THR A 134 -14.24 19.59 15.75
N ALA A 135 -13.58 18.65 16.43
CA ALA A 135 -12.22 18.81 16.95
C ALA A 135 -11.15 18.64 15.85
N ARG A 136 -11.55 18.17 14.66
CA ARG A 136 -10.68 17.81 13.53
C ARG A 136 -9.62 16.76 13.89
N ARG A 137 -9.98 15.85 14.79
CA ARG A 137 -9.09 14.81 15.31
C ARG A 137 -9.43 13.43 14.77
N HIS A 138 -10.71 13.17 14.58
CA HIS A 138 -11.21 11.86 14.14
C HIS A 138 -12.07 11.99 12.91
N ALA A 139 -12.17 10.91 12.13
CA ALA A 139 -13.13 10.85 11.04
C ALA A 139 -14.56 10.88 11.60
N ALA A 140 -15.40 11.76 11.08
CA ALA A 140 -16.80 11.81 11.45
C ALA A 140 -17.52 10.58 10.84
N PRO A 141 -18.26 9.79 11.64
CA PRO A 141 -18.97 8.63 11.11
C PRO A 141 -20.08 9.05 10.14
N GLY A 142 -20.44 8.16 9.22
CA GLY A 142 -21.58 8.32 8.33
C GLY A 142 -21.28 7.99 6.86
N PRO A 143 -22.27 8.17 5.98
CA PRO A 143 -22.22 7.65 4.60
C PRO A 143 -21.05 8.14 3.75
N LEU A 144 -20.59 9.37 3.98
CA LEU A 144 -19.42 9.90 3.27
C LEU A 144 -18.12 9.18 3.69
N THR A 145 -17.97 8.85 4.97
CA THR A 145 -16.84 8.07 5.47
C THR A 145 -16.87 6.66 4.90
N ASP A 146 -18.03 6.00 4.92
CA ASP A 146 -18.20 4.66 4.34
C ASP A 146 -17.86 4.66 2.84
N PHE A 147 -18.34 5.66 2.10
CA PHE A 147 -18.00 5.84 0.70
C PHE A 147 -16.49 5.98 0.47
N LEU A 148 -15.80 6.77 1.30
CA LEU A 148 -14.36 6.99 1.19
C LEU A 148 -13.54 5.78 1.62
N VAL A 149 -14.02 4.98 2.58
CA VAL A 149 -13.42 3.69 2.92
C VAL A 149 -13.39 2.78 1.69
N GLU A 150 -14.50 2.68 0.96
CA GLU A 150 -14.57 1.87 -0.26
C GLU A 150 -13.62 2.38 -1.35
N ARG A 151 -13.58 3.70 -1.59
CA ARG A 151 -12.65 4.30 -2.55
C ARG A 151 -11.19 4.12 -2.16
N ALA A 152 -10.88 4.19 -0.87
CA ALA A 152 -9.53 3.95 -0.36
C ALA A 152 -9.14 2.47 -0.47
N ALA A 153 -10.04 1.54 -0.18
CA ALA A 153 -9.79 0.12 -0.38
C ALA A 153 -9.53 -0.22 -1.85
N ASP A 154 -10.34 0.32 -2.77
CA ASP A 154 -10.13 0.16 -4.23
C ASP A 154 -8.74 0.68 -4.65
N ALA A 155 -8.36 1.89 -4.22
CA ALA A 155 -7.08 2.51 -4.56
C ALA A 155 -5.87 1.77 -3.96
N TYR A 156 -6.01 1.18 -2.77
CA TYR A 156 -4.93 0.39 -2.16
C TYR A 156 -4.66 -0.90 -2.94
N VAL A 157 -5.72 -1.55 -3.38
CA VAL A 157 -5.65 -2.80 -4.14
C VAL A 157 -5.04 -2.54 -5.52
N GLU A 158 -5.37 -1.41 -6.15
CA GLU A 158 -4.71 -0.95 -7.37
C GLU A 158 -3.21 -0.73 -7.16
N LEU A 159 -2.81 -0.09 -6.06
CA LEU A 159 -1.39 0.12 -5.74
C LEU A 159 -0.61 -1.20 -5.70
N LEU A 160 -1.20 -2.26 -5.14
CA LEU A 160 -0.60 -3.59 -5.09
C LEU A 160 -0.61 -4.27 -6.47
N ALA A 161 -1.69 -4.15 -7.23
CA ALA A 161 -1.80 -4.75 -8.57
C ALA A 161 -0.75 -4.20 -9.55
N ASP A 162 -0.52 -2.88 -9.50
CA ASP A 162 0.41 -2.17 -10.39
C ASP A 162 1.86 -2.16 -9.86
N TRP A 163 2.10 -2.81 -8.71
CA TRP A 163 3.41 -2.79 -8.07
C TRP A 163 4.45 -3.55 -8.89
N ARG A 164 5.55 -2.89 -9.25
CA ARG A 164 6.68 -3.50 -9.96
C ARG A 164 8.02 -2.99 -9.40
N PRO A 165 9.05 -3.86 -9.31
CA PRO A 165 9.02 -5.31 -9.56
C PRO A 165 8.18 -6.08 -8.51
N VAL A 166 7.65 -7.26 -8.87
CA VAL A 166 6.89 -8.11 -7.94
C VAL A 166 7.85 -8.98 -7.13
N THR A 167 8.23 -8.51 -5.94
CA THR A 167 9.16 -9.22 -5.04
C THR A 167 8.45 -9.68 -3.77
N GLU A 168 9.08 -10.57 -3.00
CA GLU A 168 8.53 -11.03 -1.70
C GLU A 168 8.26 -9.89 -0.71
N GLY A 169 8.95 -8.75 -0.85
CA GLY A 169 8.74 -7.57 -0.02
C GLY A 169 7.29 -7.07 -0.04
N ILE A 170 6.58 -7.22 -1.18
CA ILE A 170 5.19 -6.78 -1.34
C ILE A 170 4.22 -7.48 -0.38
N ILE A 171 4.55 -8.68 0.10
CA ILE A 171 3.73 -9.43 1.07
C ILE A 171 3.59 -8.64 2.37
N SER A 172 4.58 -7.82 2.71
CA SER A 172 4.56 -6.94 3.90
C SER A 172 3.53 -5.81 3.80
N LEU A 173 2.96 -5.58 2.60
CA LEU A 173 1.87 -4.63 2.39
C LEU A 173 0.48 -5.23 2.69
N VAL A 174 0.38 -6.51 3.03
CA VAL A 174 -0.90 -7.09 3.43
C VAL A 174 -1.25 -6.60 4.84
N PRO A 175 -2.39 -5.91 5.03
CA PRO A 175 -2.79 -5.50 6.37
C PRO A 175 -3.10 -6.71 7.25
N GLY A 176 -2.64 -6.68 8.50
CA GLY A 176 -3.10 -7.63 9.52
C GLY A 176 -4.61 -7.54 9.80
N PRO A 177 -5.19 -8.56 10.46
CA PRO A 177 -6.65 -8.70 10.60
C PRO A 177 -7.29 -7.78 11.66
N LEU A 178 -6.50 -7.15 12.53
CA LEU A 178 -7.00 -6.33 13.63
C LEU A 178 -6.76 -4.84 13.36
N GLY A 179 -7.84 -4.06 13.40
CA GLY A 179 -7.81 -2.60 13.28
C GLY A 179 -7.34 -1.92 14.57
N LYS A 180 -6.69 -0.76 14.43
CA LYS A 180 -6.32 0.12 15.56
C LYS A 180 -7.44 1.08 15.97
N SER A 181 -8.41 1.32 15.09
CA SER A 181 -9.62 2.10 15.30
C SER A 181 -10.75 1.54 14.42
N GLU A 182 -11.95 2.11 14.54
CA GLU A 182 -13.09 1.77 13.69
C GLU A 182 -12.80 2.05 12.21
N LEU A 183 -12.22 3.21 11.89
CA LEU A 183 -11.83 3.55 10.51
C LEU A 183 -10.77 2.59 9.97
N ASP A 184 -9.71 2.33 10.75
CA ASP A 184 -8.65 1.39 10.35
C ASP A 184 -9.21 -0.02 10.15
N GLY A 185 -10.14 -0.46 11.01
CA GLY A 185 -10.85 -1.72 10.85
C GLY A 185 -11.64 -1.81 9.55
N ALA A 186 -12.43 -0.77 9.23
CA ALA A 186 -13.22 -0.70 8.02
C ALA A 186 -12.35 -0.70 6.75
N LEU A 187 -11.26 0.08 6.74
CA LEU A 187 -10.28 0.10 5.65
C LEU A 187 -9.65 -1.29 5.43
N ARG A 188 -9.19 -1.94 6.51
CA ARG A 188 -8.60 -3.28 6.43
C ARG A 188 -9.58 -4.30 5.88
N GLN A 189 -10.81 -4.30 6.37
CA GLN A 189 -11.82 -5.23 5.89
C GLN A 189 -12.07 -5.01 4.39
N GLY A 190 -12.29 -3.76 3.97
CA GLY A 190 -12.48 -3.42 2.56
C GLY A 190 -11.31 -3.85 1.67
N ILE A 191 -10.07 -3.72 2.15
CA ILE A 191 -8.87 -4.19 1.43
C ILE A 191 -8.83 -5.72 1.38
N LEU A 192 -8.98 -6.40 2.53
CA LEU A 192 -8.87 -7.86 2.64
C LEU A 192 -9.97 -8.60 1.86
N ASP A 193 -11.14 -8.00 1.68
CA ASP A 193 -12.22 -8.56 0.85
C ASP A 193 -11.88 -8.59 -0.65
N ARG A 194 -10.96 -7.72 -1.09
CA ARG A 194 -10.54 -7.53 -2.49
C ARG A 194 -9.24 -8.26 -2.83
N LEU A 195 -8.28 -8.31 -1.89
CA LEU A 195 -6.96 -8.90 -2.13
C LEU A 195 -6.97 -10.33 -2.67
N PRO A 196 -7.86 -11.26 -2.25
CA PRO A 196 -7.87 -12.63 -2.79
C PRO A 196 -7.98 -12.70 -4.33
N ARG A 197 -8.60 -11.69 -4.97
CA ARG A 197 -8.79 -11.65 -6.43
C ARG A 197 -7.76 -10.79 -7.16
N THR A 198 -6.83 -10.18 -6.44
CA THR A 198 -5.86 -9.20 -6.96
C THR A 198 -4.53 -9.87 -7.21
N ALA A 199 -3.98 -9.74 -8.41
CA ALA A 199 -2.69 -10.33 -8.76
C ALA A 199 -1.56 -9.42 -8.28
N PHE A 200 -0.83 -9.83 -7.24
CA PHE A 200 0.31 -9.06 -6.71
C PHE A 200 1.35 -9.92 -5.98
N LEU A 201 1.10 -11.22 -5.78
CA LEU A 201 2.08 -12.10 -5.13
C LEU A 201 3.15 -12.54 -6.13
N PRO A 202 4.42 -12.67 -5.70
CA PRO A 202 5.48 -13.13 -6.59
C PRO A 202 5.28 -14.61 -6.95
N PRO A 203 5.40 -14.99 -8.23
CA PRO A 203 5.52 -16.40 -8.60
C PRO A 203 6.87 -16.97 -8.16
N ALA A 204 6.92 -18.27 -7.85
CA ALA A 204 8.15 -19.00 -7.55
C ALA A 204 9.15 -19.01 -8.71
N LEU A 205 8.63 -19.01 -9.94
CA LEU A 205 9.40 -18.89 -11.17
C LEU A 205 9.07 -17.53 -11.81
N PRO A 206 9.94 -16.52 -11.66
CA PRO A 206 9.74 -15.23 -12.29
C PRO A 206 9.72 -15.36 -13.81
N ARG A 207 8.86 -14.60 -14.48
CA ARG A 207 8.86 -14.47 -15.93
C ARG A 207 10.17 -13.84 -16.40
N ALA A 208 10.86 -14.44 -17.37
CA ALA A 208 12.03 -13.83 -17.99
C ALA A 208 11.63 -12.86 -19.12
N GLU A 209 12.48 -11.87 -19.38
CA GLU A 209 12.29 -10.96 -20.52
C GLU A 209 12.37 -11.76 -21.83
N GLY A 210 11.27 -11.76 -22.59
CA GLY A 210 11.17 -12.49 -23.86
C GLY A 210 10.54 -13.88 -23.77
N ASP A 211 10.12 -14.33 -22.58
CA ASP A 211 9.26 -15.52 -22.47
C ASP A 211 7.93 -15.23 -23.18
N GLU A 212 7.68 -15.92 -24.30
CA GLU A 212 6.37 -15.96 -24.96
C GLU A 212 5.37 -16.84 -24.16
N ASP A 213 5.84 -17.58 -23.16
CA ASP A 213 5.06 -18.50 -22.35
C ASP A 213 4.03 -17.82 -21.42
N GLU A 214 2.97 -18.57 -21.12
CA GLU A 214 1.79 -18.22 -20.32
C GLU A 214 2.06 -17.96 -18.81
N LEU A 215 3.33 -17.80 -18.40
CA LEU A 215 3.66 -17.62 -16.98
C LEU A 215 3.13 -16.27 -16.46
N PRO A 216 2.41 -16.28 -15.32
CA PRO A 216 1.84 -15.08 -14.74
C PRO A 216 2.95 -14.21 -14.13
N GLU A 217 2.93 -12.91 -14.42
CA GLU A 217 3.85 -11.93 -13.82
C GLU A 217 3.60 -11.76 -12.30
N ALA A 218 2.34 -11.97 -11.86
CA ALA A 218 1.94 -11.94 -10.47
C ALA A 218 0.79 -12.93 -10.23
N LEU A 219 0.74 -13.50 -9.03
CA LEU A 219 -0.28 -14.44 -8.61
C LEU A 219 -1.35 -13.76 -7.77
N ARG A 220 -2.59 -14.24 -7.92
CA ARG A 220 -3.71 -13.89 -7.04
C ARG A 220 -3.65 -14.77 -5.80
N PRO A 221 -3.85 -14.25 -4.59
CA PRO A 221 -3.79 -15.07 -3.39
C PRO A 221 -4.72 -16.27 -3.38
N ARG A 222 -5.94 -16.16 -3.95
CA ARG A 222 -6.88 -17.29 -4.02
C ARG A 222 -6.44 -18.42 -4.97
N ASP A 223 -5.56 -18.10 -5.91
CA ASP A 223 -5.08 -18.99 -6.97
C ASP A 223 -3.64 -19.44 -6.67
N ALA A 224 -3.04 -18.99 -5.57
CA ALA A 224 -1.66 -19.24 -5.18
C ALA A 224 -1.54 -20.33 -4.13
N GLU A 225 -0.43 -21.06 -4.15
CA GLU A 225 -0.13 -22.15 -3.22
C GLU A 225 1.29 -22.01 -2.65
N VAL A 226 1.46 -22.37 -1.37
CA VAL A 226 2.78 -22.53 -0.73
C VAL A 226 3.05 -24.02 -0.51
N VAL A 227 4.22 -24.49 -0.95
CA VAL A 227 4.69 -25.86 -0.67
C VAL A 227 5.40 -25.90 0.67
N GLU A 228 4.93 -26.77 1.56
CA GLU A 228 5.52 -26.94 2.88
C GLU A 228 6.72 -27.90 2.86
N GLY A 229 7.80 -27.51 3.54
CA GLY A 229 8.97 -28.38 3.73
C GLY A 229 9.86 -28.55 2.49
N ALA A 230 9.65 -27.74 1.45
CA ALA A 230 10.46 -27.74 0.23
C ALA A 230 11.49 -26.60 0.25
N GLY A 231 12.70 -26.88 -0.25
CA GLY A 231 13.72 -25.86 -0.47
C GLY A 231 13.49 -25.07 -1.76
N ALA A 232 14.18 -23.92 -1.90
CA ALA A 232 14.05 -23.03 -3.05
C ALA A 232 14.24 -23.74 -4.41
N GLU A 233 15.27 -24.59 -4.53
CA GLU A 233 15.51 -25.35 -5.77
C GLU A 233 14.38 -26.32 -6.11
N THR A 234 13.81 -27.00 -5.10
CA THR A 234 12.68 -27.91 -5.30
C THR A 234 11.43 -27.16 -5.73
N VAL A 235 11.12 -26.04 -5.06
CA VAL A 235 9.97 -25.19 -5.42
C VAL A 235 10.13 -24.61 -6.82
N ARG A 236 11.35 -24.21 -7.22
CA ARG A 236 11.64 -23.71 -8.57
C ARG A 236 11.34 -24.76 -9.65
N VAL A 237 11.77 -26.00 -9.46
CA VAL A 237 11.47 -27.11 -10.39
C VAL A 237 9.97 -27.42 -10.43
N LEU A 238 9.30 -27.45 -9.26
CA LEU A 238 7.85 -27.66 -9.20
C LEU A 238 7.09 -26.54 -9.93
N ALA A 239 7.57 -25.30 -9.86
CA ALA A 239 6.93 -24.15 -10.47
C ALA A 239 6.92 -24.18 -12.01
N GLU A 240 7.80 -24.96 -12.64
CA GLU A 240 7.79 -25.18 -14.10
C GLU A 240 6.50 -25.88 -14.57
N VAL A 241 5.84 -26.64 -13.70
CA VAL A 241 4.58 -27.32 -14.02
C VAL A 241 3.39 -26.87 -13.15
N LEU A 242 3.67 -26.25 -12.00
CA LEU A 242 2.69 -25.67 -11.09
C LEU A 242 2.92 -24.15 -11.03
N PRO A 243 2.45 -23.37 -12.02
CA PRO A 243 2.73 -21.94 -12.11
C PRO A 243 2.08 -21.11 -10.99
N CYS A 244 1.23 -21.72 -10.16
CA CYS A 244 0.58 -21.12 -8.99
C CYS A 244 1.45 -21.09 -7.73
N LEU A 245 2.66 -21.66 -7.74
CA LEU A 245 3.48 -21.73 -6.55
C LEU A 245 4.11 -20.38 -6.21
N LEU A 246 4.10 -20.05 -4.91
CA LEU A 246 4.87 -18.96 -4.32
C LEU A 246 6.31 -19.41 -4.00
N PRO A 247 7.27 -18.47 -3.86
CA PRO A 247 8.63 -18.77 -3.41
C PRO A 247 8.68 -19.59 -2.11
N ALA A 248 9.73 -20.40 -1.97
CA ALA A 248 9.96 -21.20 -0.77
C ALA A 248 10.23 -20.33 0.48
N GLY A 249 9.94 -20.86 1.68
CA GLY A 249 10.22 -20.17 2.95
C GLY A 249 9.12 -19.19 3.40
N LEU A 250 8.04 -19.05 2.63
CA LEU A 250 6.93 -18.17 2.93
C LEU A 250 5.86 -18.80 3.83
N GLU A 251 5.95 -20.09 4.15
CA GLU A 251 4.91 -20.86 4.86
C GLU A 251 4.59 -20.34 6.27
N ARG A 252 5.49 -19.56 6.86
CA ARG A 252 5.31 -18.97 8.20
C ARG A 252 4.74 -17.56 8.20
N ARG A 253 4.64 -16.89 7.05
CA ARG A 253 4.12 -15.52 6.92
C ARG A 253 2.66 -15.46 7.38
N ALA A 254 2.35 -14.51 8.26
CA ALA A 254 1.00 -14.32 8.78
C ALA A 254 0.07 -13.74 7.72
N GLU A 255 0.63 -12.90 6.86
CA GLU A 255 -0.02 -12.23 5.74
C GLU A 255 -0.65 -13.23 4.77
N LEU A 256 0.09 -14.30 4.41
CA LEU A 256 -0.44 -15.36 3.54
C LEU A 256 -1.58 -16.14 4.20
N ARG A 257 -1.55 -16.32 5.52
CA ARG A 257 -2.68 -16.90 6.26
C ARG A 257 -3.89 -15.96 6.28
N THR A 258 -3.67 -14.66 6.45
CA THR A 258 -4.73 -13.64 6.39
C THR A 258 -5.39 -13.62 5.01
N LEU A 259 -4.62 -13.84 3.94
CA LEU A 259 -5.13 -13.94 2.57
C LEU A 259 -5.79 -15.27 2.23
N GLY A 260 -5.68 -16.29 3.09
CA GLY A 260 -6.21 -17.63 2.84
C GLY A 260 -5.47 -18.39 1.74
N VAL A 261 -4.18 -18.11 1.52
CA VAL A 261 -3.34 -18.83 0.54
C VAL A 261 -3.25 -20.30 0.93
N ALA A 262 -3.47 -21.19 -0.05
CA ALA A 262 -3.46 -22.62 0.17
C ALA A 262 -2.05 -23.13 0.50
N ARG A 263 -1.98 -24.16 1.36
CA ARG A 263 -0.74 -24.82 1.77
C ARG A 263 -0.84 -26.28 1.40
N ILE A 264 0.14 -26.77 0.65
CA ILE A 264 0.20 -28.16 0.21
C ILE A 264 1.47 -28.83 0.72
N ALA A 265 1.36 -30.10 1.08
CA ALA A 265 2.53 -30.88 1.46
C ALA A 265 3.39 -31.16 0.23
N LEU A 266 4.72 -31.24 0.39
CA LEU A 266 5.62 -31.61 -0.70
C LEU A 266 5.22 -32.94 -1.37
N THR A 267 4.73 -33.92 -0.60
CA THR A 267 4.26 -35.20 -1.16
C THR A 267 3.09 -35.01 -2.13
N GLU A 268 2.13 -34.15 -1.78
CA GLU A 268 0.99 -33.85 -2.66
C GLU A 268 1.44 -33.13 -3.94
N ALA A 269 2.37 -32.19 -3.83
CA ALA A 269 2.95 -31.51 -5.00
C ALA A 269 3.66 -32.50 -5.94
N VAL A 270 4.40 -33.47 -5.39
CA VAL A 270 5.08 -34.52 -6.15
C VAL A 270 4.08 -35.50 -6.78
N ASP A 271 3.00 -35.87 -6.08
CA ASP A 271 1.96 -36.73 -6.64
C ASP A 271 1.27 -36.09 -7.85
N ARG A 272 1.08 -34.75 -7.83
CA ARG A 272 0.58 -34.00 -9.00
C ARG A 272 1.52 -34.09 -10.20
N LEU A 273 2.84 -34.21 -9.99
CA LEU A 273 3.79 -34.45 -11.08
C LEU A 273 3.64 -35.84 -11.69
N ALA A 274 3.44 -36.86 -10.86
CA ALA A 274 3.33 -38.24 -11.32
C ALA A 274 2.08 -38.47 -12.18
N GLY A 275 1.02 -37.68 -11.98
CA GLY A 275 -0.18 -37.68 -12.82
C GLY A 275 -0.04 -36.89 -14.13
N LEU A 276 1.00 -36.08 -14.29
CA LEU A 276 1.35 -35.36 -15.51
C LEU A 276 2.30 -36.21 -16.36
N GLU A 277 1.86 -37.39 -16.79
CA GLU A 277 2.60 -38.17 -17.78
C GLU A 277 2.69 -37.36 -19.08
N ARG A 278 3.86 -36.75 -19.35
CA ARG A 278 4.21 -36.26 -20.70
C ARG A 278 4.42 -37.47 -21.60
N GLU A 279 3.83 -37.47 -22.80
CA GLU A 279 4.18 -38.44 -23.83
C GLU A 279 5.71 -38.42 -24.04
N PRO A 280 6.38 -39.58 -24.08
CA PRO A 280 7.81 -39.63 -24.34
C PRO A 280 8.09 -39.05 -25.73
N GLY A 281 8.85 -37.94 -25.77
CA GLY A 281 9.44 -37.39 -26.99
C GLY A 281 10.60 -38.21 -27.50
#